data_AF-A0A6J6JBV3-F1
#
_entry.id   AF-A0A6J6JBV3-F1
#
_cell.length_a   1.000
_cell.length_b   1.000
_cell.length_c   1.000
_cell.angle_alpha   90.00
_cell.angle_beta   90.00
_cell.angle_gamma   90.00
#
_symmetry.space_group_name_H-M   'P 1'
#
loop_
_entity.id
_entity.type
_entity.pdbx_description
1 polymer ?
#
loop_
_entity_poly.entity_id
_entity_poly.type
_entity_poly.pdbx_seq_one_letter_code
_entity_poly.pdbx_strand_id
1 'polypeptide(L)'
;MTEKNIDKRLKAADPAKPVSLRESLLISATEGKSRSRFKLPNLRLSLGVLAGATAIFIAVPMLNISGSTTGLIQLGGTAQQGAAGSKSAPGMLSSAQDEIGGKMMMPNPFSYIYAAGPDLSSEQSRGGVYQLALTGSAKSVLSQAAKALGLSGEVFEPEYSTAEFPTFQIGANDGTAQSVAVTWVGTGNWWYNNPAAYPAPVCDEFVKAEDGSEYCNRYQEQKPTPELQPTKAEMISQALKIFSATGLKVSAADISTSSNEWGSSAFASLQIDGQDSPIEWSLYWAANGTLASASGHSVSLVDKGDFKTISAKDAVARISDWRYSGSISQSLWAKYQTNLQTPAIAYDSPMVREGEPTEPEPTPTVVTVTVNKSVATPMMIWDLSGNAWIVPGYLLIGDQGWLTPVFSLEDGVVTLPDPVEIMPMVK
;
A
#
# COMPACT_ATOMS: atom_id res chain seq x y z
N MET A 1 35.37 -25.57 -12.81
CA MET A 1 36.13 -25.22 -11.59
C MET A 1 35.58 -26.11 -10.48
N THR A 2 36.38 -27.01 -9.91
CA THR A 2 35.87 -28.04 -8.98
C THR A 2 35.67 -27.46 -7.57
N GLU A 3 34.64 -27.95 -6.87
CA GLU A 3 34.17 -27.50 -5.55
C GLU A 3 35.29 -27.41 -4.50
N LYS A 4 36.23 -28.36 -4.51
CA LYS A 4 37.43 -28.36 -3.64
C LYS A 4 38.32 -27.11 -3.78
N ASN A 5 38.24 -26.41 -4.91
CA ASN A 5 39.04 -25.22 -5.19
C ASN A 5 38.40 -23.93 -4.63
N ILE A 6 37.10 -23.94 -4.32
CA ILE A 6 36.37 -22.80 -3.74
C ILE A 6 36.57 -22.77 -2.23
N ASP A 7 36.42 -23.91 -1.55
CA ASP A 7 36.61 -24.02 -0.10
C ASP A 7 38.03 -23.67 0.35
N LYS A 8 39.03 -24.06 -0.45
CA LYS A 8 40.43 -23.72 -0.16
C LYS A 8 40.69 -22.22 -0.30
N ARG A 9 39.95 -21.53 -1.17
CA ARG A 9 40.05 -20.07 -1.38
C ARG A 9 39.28 -19.29 -0.33
N LEU A 10 38.13 -19.79 0.13
CA LEU A 10 37.36 -19.20 1.22
C LEU A 10 38.10 -19.29 2.56
N LYS A 11 38.74 -20.42 2.86
CA LYS A 11 39.56 -20.58 4.09
C LYS A 11 40.87 -19.76 4.08
N ALA A 12 41.34 -19.36 2.91
CA ALA A 12 42.54 -18.53 2.77
C ALA A 12 42.24 -17.02 2.66
N ALA A 13 40.96 -16.63 2.60
CA ALA A 13 40.55 -15.24 2.56
C ALA A 13 40.52 -14.68 3.98
N ASP A 14 41.41 -13.74 4.27
CA ASP A 14 41.46 -12.98 5.52
C ASP A 14 40.51 -11.75 5.38
N PRO A 15 39.36 -11.73 6.06
CA PRO A 15 38.37 -10.65 5.93
C PRO A 15 38.83 -9.32 6.51
N ALA A 16 39.97 -9.28 7.22
CA ALA A 16 40.52 -8.06 7.81
C ALA A 16 41.52 -7.33 6.90
N LYS A 17 41.85 -7.86 5.70
CA LYS A 17 42.73 -7.18 4.74
C LYS A 17 41.92 -6.34 3.75
N PRO A 18 42.14 -5.01 3.68
CA PRO A 18 41.49 -4.18 2.67
C PRO A 18 41.97 -4.58 1.28
N VAL A 19 41.05 -5.04 0.44
CA VAL A 19 41.30 -5.31 -0.98
C VAL A 19 41.31 -3.97 -1.72
N SER A 20 42.47 -3.57 -2.24
CA SER A 20 42.57 -2.44 -3.17
C SER A 20 41.86 -2.81 -4.47
N LEU A 21 40.70 -2.17 -4.70
CA LEU A 21 40.00 -2.25 -5.97
C LEU A 21 40.77 -1.39 -6.99
N ARG A 22 41.14 -2.00 -8.13
CA ARG A 22 41.82 -1.28 -9.23
C ARG A 22 40.84 -0.26 -9.84
N GLU A 23 41.28 0.99 -9.95
CA GLU A 23 40.49 2.12 -10.49
C GLU A 23 39.94 1.88 -11.91
N SER A 24 40.50 0.94 -12.67
CA SER A 24 40.01 0.57 -14.01
C SER A 24 38.66 -0.18 -14.02
N LEU A 25 38.14 -0.61 -12.86
CA LEU A 25 36.80 -1.20 -12.74
C LEU A 25 35.71 -0.17 -12.39
N LEU A 26 36.09 1.03 -11.91
CA LEU A 26 35.16 2.11 -11.55
C LEU A 26 34.81 3.03 -12.73
N ILE A 27 35.53 2.92 -13.87
CA ILE A 27 35.36 3.83 -15.02
C ILE A 27 34.41 3.27 -16.11
N SER A 28 33.86 2.05 -15.95
CA SER A 28 32.90 1.49 -16.92
C SER A 28 31.42 1.63 -16.55
N ALA A 29 31.10 2.37 -15.47
CA ALA A 29 29.71 2.57 -15.02
C ALA A 29 29.18 4.02 -15.11
N THR A 30 29.96 4.98 -15.61
CA THR A 30 29.58 6.42 -15.60
C THR A 30 29.77 7.20 -16.91
N GLU A 31 30.03 6.57 -18.06
CA GLU A 31 30.13 7.29 -19.34
C GLU A 31 29.11 6.85 -20.39
N GLY A 32 27.85 7.28 -20.20
CA GLY A 32 26.85 7.40 -21.26
C GLY A 32 26.88 8.80 -21.87
N LYS A 33 27.61 8.94 -22.99
CA LYS A 33 27.89 10.20 -23.71
C LYS A 33 26.65 11.00 -24.10
N SER A 34 26.59 12.24 -23.61
CA SER A 34 25.90 13.35 -24.27
C SER A 34 26.55 13.64 -25.63
N ARG A 35 25.76 13.56 -26.72
CA ARG A 35 25.90 14.34 -27.98
C ARG A 35 24.84 13.91 -28.99
N SER A 36 23.92 14.82 -29.33
CA SER A 36 23.80 15.35 -30.70
C SER A 36 22.74 16.46 -30.77
N ARG A 37 23.16 17.60 -31.29
CA ARG A 37 22.33 18.74 -31.66
C ARG A 37 21.64 18.41 -32.99
N PHE A 38 20.32 18.33 -33.03
CA PHE A 38 19.57 18.50 -34.27
C PHE A 38 19.13 19.96 -34.39
N LYS A 39 19.73 20.66 -35.35
CA LYS A 39 19.22 21.93 -35.88
C LYS A 39 18.14 21.60 -36.89
N LEU A 40 16.94 22.17 -36.73
CA LEU A 40 15.94 22.25 -37.79
C LEU A 40 15.72 23.71 -38.18
N PRO A 41 15.48 24.00 -39.46
CA PRO A 41 15.56 25.35 -40.02
C PRO A 41 14.31 26.19 -39.73
N ASN A 42 14.53 27.50 -39.75
CA ASN A 42 13.51 28.54 -39.71
C ASN A 42 12.42 28.30 -40.76
N LEU A 43 11.19 28.05 -40.31
CA LEU A 43 10.00 28.28 -41.13
C LEU A 43 9.23 29.46 -40.52
N ARG A 44 9.35 30.61 -41.18
CA ARG A 44 8.44 31.75 -40.98
C ARG A 44 7.12 31.39 -41.65
N LEU A 45 6.05 31.28 -40.87
CA LEU A 45 4.69 31.47 -41.37
C LEU A 45 3.96 32.41 -40.42
N SER A 46 3.72 33.59 -40.96
CA SER A 46 2.94 34.68 -40.42
C SER A 46 1.45 34.47 -40.66
N LEU A 47 0.66 34.89 -39.67
CA LEU A 47 -0.76 35.28 -39.69
C LEU A 47 -1.83 34.20 -39.92
N GLY A 48 -2.73 34.12 -38.94
CA GLY A 48 -4.05 33.50 -39.04
C GLY A 48 -4.77 33.52 -37.70
N VAL A 49 -5.26 34.68 -37.27
CA VAL A 49 -6.12 34.87 -36.10
C VAL A 49 -7.50 34.24 -36.37
N LEU A 50 -7.96 33.35 -35.48
CA LEU A 50 -9.36 33.01 -35.19
C LEU A 50 -9.34 32.15 -33.89
N ALA A 51 -9.45 32.79 -32.73
CA ALA A 51 -10.69 32.98 -31.97
C ALA A 51 -11.30 31.68 -31.41
N GLY A 52 -11.30 31.57 -30.07
CA GLY A 52 -12.31 30.81 -29.33
C GLY A 52 -11.87 29.50 -28.65
N ALA A 53 -11.20 29.60 -27.51
CA ALA A 53 -11.33 28.60 -26.45
C ALA A 53 -11.19 29.32 -25.09
N THR A 54 -12.33 29.72 -24.56
CA THR A 54 -12.50 30.29 -23.23
C THR A 54 -12.01 29.30 -22.17
N ALA A 55 -10.92 29.64 -21.48
CA ALA A 55 -10.61 29.06 -20.18
C ALA A 55 -11.67 29.55 -19.19
N ILE A 56 -12.64 28.69 -18.86
CA ILE A 56 -13.59 28.95 -17.78
C ILE A 56 -12.82 28.74 -16.48
N PHE A 57 -12.22 29.81 -15.97
CA PHE A 57 -11.89 29.91 -14.55
C PHE A 57 -13.21 30.06 -13.79
N ILE A 58 -13.71 28.98 -13.20
CA ILE A 58 -14.76 29.08 -12.19
C ILE A 58 -14.10 29.65 -10.94
N ALA A 59 -14.12 30.98 -10.82
CA ALA A 59 -13.88 31.65 -9.55
C ALA A 59 -15.06 31.30 -8.62
N VAL A 60 -14.86 30.33 -7.73
CA VAL A 60 -15.82 30.08 -6.65
C VAL A 60 -15.68 31.22 -5.65
N PRO A 61 -16.77 31.94 -5.30
CA PRO A 61 -16.70 32.96 -4.26
C PRO A 61 -16.35 32.29 -2.93
N MET A 62 -15.26 32.74 -2.30
CA MET A 62 -14.97 32.40 -0.90
C MET A 62 -16.09 32.94 -0.03
N LEU A 63 -17.00 32.06 0.38
CA LEU A 63 -17.92 32.34 1.47
C LEU A 63 -17.11 32.35 2.77
N ASN A 64 -16.93 33.54 3.32
CA ASN A 64 -16.50 33.73 4.71
C ASN A 64 -17.59 33.14 5.62
N ILE A 65 -17.41 31.88 6.03
CA ILE A 65 -18.20 31.27 7.10
C ILE A 65 -17.43 31.50 8.40
N SER A 66 -17.81 32.54 9.13
CA SER A 66 -17.47 32.67 10.53
C SER A 66 -18.41 31.77 11.33
N GLY A 67 -17.87 30.81 12.10
CA GLY A 67 -18.59 30.18 13.20
C GLY A 67 -18.80 28.66 13.16
N SER A 68 -17.74 27.88 13.00
CA SER A 68 -17.49 26.58 13.69
C SER A 68 -16.15 26.06 13.17
N THR A 69 -15.15 25.85 14.01
CA THR A 69 -13.81 25.36 13.59
C THR A 69 -13.86 23.86 13.28
N THR A 70 -14.65 23.46 12.30
CA THR A 70 -14.54 22.15 11.67
C THR A 70 -13.43 22.25 10.64
N GLY A 71 -12.32 21.53 10.86
CA GLY A 71 -11.21 21.47 9.90
C GLY A 71 -11.66 20.97 8.52
N LEU A 72 -10.81 21.15 7.51
CA LEU A 72 -11.08 20.72 6.12
C LEU A 72 -11.44 19.23 6.04
N ILE A 73 -10.76 18.41 6.82
CA ILE A 73 -10.95 16.95 6.89
C ILE A 73 -11.44 16.63 8.31
N GLN A 74 -12.43 15.76 8.41
CA GLN A 74 -12.91 15.22 9.69
C GLN A 74 -12.62 13.72 9.71
N LEU A 75 -11.67 13.26 10.52
CA LEU A 75 -11.27 11.85 10.54
C LEU A 75 -12.34 10.96 11.18
N GLY A 76 -12.52 9.75 10.63
CA GLY A 76 -13.38 8.72 11.23
C GLY A 76 -12.67 7.97 12.36
N GLY A 77 -13.37 7.73 13.47
CA GLY A 77 -12.84 7.05 14.67
C GLY A 77 -12.39 5.60 14.47
N THR A 78 -12.80 4.94 13.39
CA THR A 78 -12.44 3.55 13.05
C THR A 78 -11.65 3.43 11.74
N ALA A 79 -11.50 4.52 10.99
CA ALA A 79 -11.07 4.49 9.60
C ALA A 79 -9.55 4.33 9.40
N GLN A 80 -8.74 4.64 10.42
CA GLN A 80 -7.27 4.56 10.33
C GLN A 80 -6.71 3.16 10.67
N GLN A 81 -7.44 2.36 11.46
CA GLN A 81 -6.90 1.10 12.03
C GLN A 81 -6.72 -0.03 11.00
N GLY A 82 -7.42 0.01 9.85
CA GLY A 82 -7.28 -1.00 8.79
C GLY A 82 -6.16 -0.71 7.77
N ALA A 83 -5.50 0.45 7.86
CA ALA A 83 -4.68 1.00 6.77
C ALA A 83 -3.16 0.84 7.00
N ALA A 84 -2.76 0.35 8.17
CA ALA A 84 -1.38 0.04 8.52
C ALA A 84 -1.03 -1.42 8.13
N GLY A 85 -0.67 -1.63 6.85
CA GLY A 85 0.22 -2.73 6.47
C GLY A 85 -0.35 -4.15 6.34
N SER A 86 -1.64 -4.35 6.05
CA SER A 86 -2.13 -5.67 5.63
C SER A 86 -2.60 -5.68 4.18
N LYS A 87 -2.02 -6.61 3.40
CA LYS A 87 -2.66 -7.11 2.18
C LYS A 87 -3.96 -7.79 2.59
N SER A 88 -5.08 -7.10 2.50
CA SER A 88 -6.39 -7.70 2.80
C SER A 88 -7.28 -7.62 1.57
N ALA A 89 -7.54 -8.78 1.00
CA ALA A 89 -8.67 -9.01 0.11
C ALA A 89 -9.99 -8.59 0.81
N PRO A 90 -10.99 -8.08 0.07
CA PRO A 90 -12.24 -7.53 0.64
C PRO A 90 -13.21 -8.56 1.28
N GLY A 91 -12.73 -9.74 1.69
CA GLY A 91 -13.57 -10.86 2.14
C GLY A 91 -13.54 -11.23 3.63
N MET A 92 -12.86 -10.47 4.51
CA MET A 92 -12.71 -10.81 5.94
C MET A 92 -13.21 -9.73 6.93
N LEU A 93 -14.13 -8.86 6.51
CA LEU A 93 -14.65 -7.80 7.38
C LEU A 93 -15.71 -8.27 8.41
N SER A 94 -16.18 -9.52 8.37
CA SER A 94 -17.29 -9.98 9.23
C SER A 94 -16.93 -10.92 10.39
N SER A 95 -15.69 -11.43 10.50
CA SER A 95 -15.33 -12.41 11.54
C SER A 95 -14.46 -11.86 12.67
N ALA A 96 -13.99 -10.62 12.59
CA ALA A 96 -13.09 -10.03 13.59
C ALA A 96 -13.80 -9.19 14.68
N GLN A 97 -15.08 -8.83 14.49
CA GLN A 97 -15.80 -7.97 15.44
C GLN A 97 -16.47 -8.73 16.59
N ASP A 98 -16.75 -10.03 16.43
CA ASP A 98 -17.50 -10.82 17.43
C ASP A 98 -16.63 -11.55 18.48
N GLU A 99 -15.29 -11.56 18.35
CA GLU A 99 -14.40 -12.28 19.29
C GLU A 99 -13.68 -11.41 20.34
N ILE A 100 -13.92 -10.09 20.39
CA ILE A 100 -13.38 -9.20 21.45
C ILE A 100 -14.29 -9.19 22.69
N GLY A 101 -14.96 -10.31 22.96
CA GLY A 101 -15.67 -10.57 24.21
C GLY A 101 -14.72 -11.15 25.26
N GLY A 102 -14.18 -10.29 26.13
CA GLY A 102 -13.74 -10.71 27.48
C GLY A 102 -12.38 -11.38 27.67
N LYS A 103 -11.40 -11.21 26.78
CA LYS A 103 -10.02 -11.69 27.05
C LYS A 103 -9.21 -10.65 27.84
N MET A 104 -8.68 -11.08 28.99
CA MET A 104 -7.85 -10.26 29.89
C MET A 104 -6.61 -9.72 29.14
N MET A 105 -6.49 -8.40 29.03
CA MET A 105 -5.32 -7.75 28.45
C MET A 105 -4.19 -7.70 29.49
N MET A 106 -3.10 -8.43 29.25
CA MET A 106 -1.86 -8.23 30.01
C MET A 106 -1.28 -6.86 29.64
N PRO A 107 -0.83 -6.04 30.62
CA PRO A 107 -0.14 -4.79 30.34
C PRO A 107 1.07 -5.06 29.45
N ASN A 108 1.26 -4.23 28.41
CA ASN A 108 2.48 -4.26 27.61
C ASN A 108 3.68 -4.06 28.57
N PRO A 109 4.64 -4.99 28.64
CA PRO A 109 5.78 -4.87 29.55
C PRO A 109 6.73 -3.72 29.17
N PHE A 110 6.49 -3.04 28.06
CA PHE A 110 7.25 -1.90 27.59
C PHE A 110 6.37 -0.66 27.41
N SER A 111 6.94 0.50 27.75
CA SER A 111 6.38 1.81 27.41
C SER A 111 7.38 2.52 26.49
N TYR A 112 6.91 3.05 25.36
CA TYR A 112 7.79 3.64 24.36
C TYR A 112 7.73 5.17 24.40
N ILE A 113 8.91 5.80 24.42
CA ILE A 113 9.06 7.25 24.30
C ILE A 113 9.81 7.53 23.01
N TYR A 114 9.21 8.32 22.13
CA TYR A 114 9.84 8.74 20.88
C TYR A 114 10.59 10.05 21.08
N ALA A 115 11.87 10.06 20.76
CA ALA A 115 12.71 11.24 20.83
C ALA A 115 13.21 11.61 19.43
N ALA A 116 13.10 12.89 19.08
CA ALA A 116 13.60 13.37 17.81
C ALA A 116 15.13 13.47 17.84
N GLY A 117 15.79 12.77 16.92
CA GLY A 117 17.23 12.81 16.75
C GLY A 117 17.72 14.17 16.22
N PRO A 118 19.02 14.47 16.38
CA PRO A 118 19.60 15.75 15.98
C PRO A 118 19.57 16.00 14.47
N ASP A 119 19.52 14.93 13.67
CA ASP A 119 19.59 14.99 12.20
C ASP A 119 18.22 15.25 11.53
N LEU A 120 17.14 15.25 12.31
CA LEU A 120 15.81 15.58 11.78
C LEU A 120 15.68 17.08 11.52
N SER A 121 15.17 17.42 10.34
CA SER A 121 14.90 18.81 9.96
C SER A 121 13.87 19.45 10.89
N SER A 122 14.18 20.67 11.33
CA SER A 122 13.26 21.58 12.03
C SER A 122 12.56 22.56 11.09
N GLU A 123 12.73 22.42 9.77
CA GLU A 123 12.10 23.28 8.79
C GLU A 123 10.64 22.89 8.59
N GLN A 124 9.77 23.90 8.62
CA GLN A 124 8.38 23.77 8.19
C GLN A 124 8.29 23.90 6.67
N SER A 125 7.25 23.30 6.09
CA SER A 125 7.03 23.35 4.64
C SER A 125 5.56 23.58 4.32
N ARG A 126 5.21 23.42 3.05
CA ARG A 126 3.83 23.33 2.57
C ARG A 126 3.70 22.10 1.69
N GLY A 127 2.52 21.50 1.67
CA GLY A 127 2.21 20.38 0.80
C GLY A 127 0.78 20.44 0.30
N GLY A 128 0.59 19.97 -0.93
CA GLY A 128 -0.72 19.87 -1.56
C GLY A 128 -1.60 18.84 -0.85
N VAL A 129 -2.87 19.17 -0.69
CA VAL A 129 -3.90 18.27 -0.16
C VAL A 129 -4.89 17.96 -1.27
N TYR A 130 -5.19 16.68 -1.46
CA TYR A 130 -6.06 16.22 -2.53
C TYR A 130 -7.16 15.34 -1.96
N GLN A 131 -8.40 15.58 -2.38
CA GLN A 131 -9.49 14.63 -2.15
C GLN A 131 -9.54 13.66 -3.33
N LEU A 132 -9.70 12.36 -3.05
CA LEU A 132 -9.91 11.35 -4.08
C LEU A 132 -11.40 11.26 -4.40
N ALA A 133 -11.79 11.81 -5.55
CA ALA A 133 -13.17 11.78 -6.00
C ALA A 133 -13.41 10.59 -6.95
N LEU A 134 -14.46 9.81 -6.67
CA LEU A 134 -14.89 8.73 -7.55
C LEU A 134 -15.13 9.25 -8.97
N THR A 135 -14.64 8.51 -9.97
CA THR A 135 -14.69 8.93 -11.37
C THR A 135 -15.48 7.95 -12.22
N GLY A 136 -16.55 8.42 -12.87
CA GLY A 136 -17.43 7.57 -13.66
C GLY A 136 -18.55 6.94 -12.83
N SER A 137 -18.92 5.70 -13.15
CA SER A 137 -19.95 4.94 -12.42
C SER A 137 -19.48 3.51 -12.16
N ALA A 138 -19.97 2.90 -11.07
CA ALA A 138 -19.64 1.53 -10.69
C ALA A 138 -19.74 0.54 -11.85
N LYS A 139 -20.90 0.51 -12.53
CA LYS A 139 -21.15 -0.40 -13.66
C LYS A 139 -20.19 -0.13 -14.83
N SER A 140 -19.91 1.13 -15.14
CA SER A 140 -18.99 1.48 -16.24
C SER A 140 -17.54 1.08 -15.95
N VAL A 141 -17.10 1.22 -14.70
CA VAL A 141 -15.75 0.84 -14.25
C VAL A 141 -15.62 -0.67 -14.25
N LEU A 142 -16.62 -1.37 -13.72
CA LEU A 142 -16.71 -2.82 -13.73
C LEU A 142 -16.62 -3.39 -15.15
N SER A 143 -17.40 -2.85 -16.10
CA SER A 143 -17.37 -3.28 -17.50
C SER A 143 -16.03 -3.00 -18.17
N GLN A 144 -15.35 -1.90 -17.85
CA GLN A 144 -14.02 -1.60 -18.36
C GLN A 144 -12.96 -2.58 -17.83
N ALA A 145 -12.98 -2.85 -16.52
CA ALA A 145 -12.09 -3.83 -15.90
C ALA A 145 -12.32 -5.24 -16.48
N ALA A 146 -13.57 -5.69 -16.54
CA ALA A 146 -13.95 -6.97 -17.16
C ALA A 146 -13.41 -7.09 -18.59
N LYS A 147 -13.65 -6.07 -19.43
CA LYS A 147 -13.16 -6.03 -20.80
C LYS A 147 -11.63 -6.07 -20.89
N ALA A 148 -10.93 -5.35 -20.02
CA ALA A 148 -9.47 -5.33 -19.99
C ALA A 148 -8.88 -6.70 -19.63
N LEU A 149 -9.59 -7.45 -18.78
CA LEU A 149 -9.22 -8.79 -18.30
C LEU A 149 -9.76 -9.92 -19.20
N GLY A 150 -10.52 -9.60 -20.24
CA GLY A 150 -11.11 -10.59 -21.16
C GLY A 150 -12.31 -11.34 -20.58
N LEU A 151 -12.94 -10.82 -19.52
CA LEU A 151 -14.11 -11.40 -18.90
C LEU A 151 -15.40 -10.83 -19.52
N SER A 152 -16.34 -11.71 -19.84
CA SER A 152 -17.68 -11.38 -20.32
C SER A 152 -18.74 -11.87 -19.35
N GLY A 153 -19.86 -11.16 -19.25
CA GLY A 153 -21.00 -11.55 -18.44
C GLY A 153 -21.92 -10.37 -18.20
N GLU A 154 -23.04 -10.63 -17.53
CA GLU A 154 -23.95 -9.59 -17.08
C GLU A 154 -23.50 -9.04 -15.73
N VAL A 155 -23.80 -7.75 -15.51
CA VAL A 155 -23.58 -7.12 -14.21
C VAL A 155 -24.70 -7.55 -13.27
N PHE A 156 -24.34 -8.10 -12.12
CA PHE A 156 -25.26 -8.36 -11.03
C PHE A 156 -24.77 -7.77 -9.71
N GLU A 157 -25.68 -7.67 -8.75
CA GLU A 157 -25.40 -7.25 -7.39
C GLU A 157 -25.33 -8.52 -6.51
N PRO A 158 -24.19 -8.83 -5.88
CA PRO A 158 -24.08 -9.99 -5.02
C PRO A 158 -24.82 -9.77 -3.68
N GLU A 159 -25.15 -10.85 -2.99
CA GLU A 159 -25.94 -10.83 -1.75
C GLU A 159 -25.29 -10.02 -0.61
N TYR A 160 -23.96 -9.87 -0.63
CA TYR A 160 -23.21 -9.09 0.35
C TYR A 160 -23.11 -7.60 0.03
N SER A 161 -23.72 -7.14 -1.09
CA SER A 161 -23.82 -5.71 -1.40
C SER A 161 -24.82 -5.02 -0.46
N THR A 162 -24.46 -3.85 0.06
CA THR A 162 -25.34 -3.03 0.89
C THR A 162 -25.44 -1.59 0.36
N ALA A 163 -26.36 -0.79 0.90
CA ALA A 163 -26.46 0.62 0.54
C ALA A 163 -25.21 1.42 0.95
N GLU A 164 -24.57 1.00 2.04
CA GLU A 164 -23.34 1.57 2.58
C GLU A 164 -22.11 1.10 1.80
N PHE A 165 -22.13 -0.12 1.26
CA PHE A 165 -21.03 -0.72 0.48
C PHE A 165 -21.53 -1.29 -0.85
N PRO A 166 -22.07 -0.44 -1.76
CA PRO A 166 -22.64 -0.87 -3.02
C PRO A 166 -21.60 -1.61 -3.85
N THR A 167 -21.87 -2.88 -4.12
CA THR A 167 -20.96 -3.78 -4.82
C THR A 167 -21.62 -4.38 -6.05
N PHE A 168 -20.87 -4.46 -7.15
CA PHE A 168 -21.33 -5.04 -8.41
C PHE A 168 -20.29 -6.00 -8.95
N GLN A 169 -20.74 -7.06 -9.62
CA GLN A 169 -19.89 -8.15 -10.09
C GLN A 169 -20.23 -8.59 -11.51
N ILE A 170 -19.21 -9.05 -12.24
CA ILE A 170 -19.31 -9.80 -13.50
C ILE A 170 -18.52 -11.10 -13.32
N GLY A 171 -19.05 -12.22 -13.81
CA GLY A 171 -18.41 -13.53 -13.72
C GLY A 171 -19.05 -14.44 -12.68
N ALA A 172 -18.29 -15.40 -12.16
CA ALA A 172 -18.79 -16.39 -11.20
C ALA A 172 -19.20 -15.75 -9.87
N ASN A 173 -20.31 -16.19 -9.28
CA ASN A 173 -20.80 -15.73 -7.96
C ASN A 173 -20.45 -16.68 -6.81
N ASP A 174 -20.01 -17.90 -7.11
CA ASP A 174 -19.73 -18.99 -6.17
C ASP A 174 -18.23 -19.18 -5.87
N GLY A 175 -17.38 -18.33 -6.46
CA GLY A 175 -15.93 -18.41 -6.31
C GLY A 175 -15.28 -19.59 -7.04
N THR A 176 -15.98 -20.27 -7.96
CA THR A 176 -15.43 -21.42 -8.70
C THR A 176 -14.75 -21.04 -10.02
N ALA A 177 -15.08 -19.87 -10.57
CA ALA A 177 -14.51 -19.36 -11.80
C ALA A 177 -14.18 -17.86 -11.72
N GLN A 178 -13.66 -17.32 -12.82
CA GLN A 178 -13.21 -15.92 -12.90
C GLN A 178 -14.34 -14.95 -12.56
N SER A 179 -14.01 -13.94 -11.77
CA SER A 179 -14.91 -12.83 -11.47
C SER A 179 -14.14 -11.53 -11.35
N VAL A 180 -14.84 -10.43 -11.63
CA VAL A 180 -14.40 -9.08 -11.29
C VAL A 180 -15.53 -8.40 -10.57
N ALA A 181 -15.21 -7.69 -9.50
CA ALA A 181 -16.17 -6.91 -8.74
C ALA A 181 -15.62 -5.52 -8.45
N VAL A 182 -16.54 -4.58 -8.20
CA VAL A 182 -16.25 -3.20 -7.81
C VAL A 182 -17.09 -2.84 -6.60
N THR A 183 -16.48 -2.21 -5.61
CA THR A 183 -17.17 -1.62 -4.47
C THR A 183 -17.12 -0.10 -4.62
N TRP A 184 -18.29 0.55 -4.67
CA TRP A 184 -18.42 1.95 -5.08
C TRP A 184 -18.45 2.93 -3.90
N VAL A 185 -17.46 2.80 -3.02
CA VAL A 185 -17.17 3.75 -1.94
C VAL A 185 -15.68 4.03 -1.88
N GLY A 186 -15.29 5.10 -1.18
CA GLY A 186 -13.90 5.44 -0.98
C GLY A 186 -13.17 5.69 -2.30
N THR A 187 -12.34 4.73 -2.70
CA THR A 187 -11.54 4.82 -3.94
C THR A 187 -12.18 4.08 -5.13
N GLY A 188 -13.38 3.52 -4.98
CA GLY A 188 -14.06 2.80 -6.06
C GLY A 188 -13.24 1.58 -6.47
N ASN A 189 -12.77 0.82 -5.48
CA ASN A 189 -11.84 -0.27 -5.69
C ASN A 189 -12.50 -1.38 -6.50
N TRP A 190 -11.76 -1.92 -7.46
CA TRP A 190 -12.15 -3.12 -8.19
C TRP A 190 -11.12 -4.21 -7.99
N TRP A 191 -11.59 -5.45 -8.00
CA TRP A 191 -10.74 -6.63 -7.86
C TRP A 191 -11.20 -7.72 -8.81
N TYR A 192 -10.23 -8.41 -9.36
CA TYR A 192 -10.40 -9.60 -10.19
C TYR A 192 -9.78 -10.79 -9.46
N ASN A 193 -10.47 -11.92 -9.54
CA ASN A 193 -10.04 -13.18 -8.96
C ASN A 193 -10.22 -14.31 -9.98
N ASN A 194 -9.23 -15.19 -10.04
CA ASN A 194 -9.23 -16.39 -10.88
C ASN A 194 -8.85 -17.63 -10.05
N PRO A 195 -9.84 -18.38 -9.55
CA PRO A 195 -9.62 -19.59 -8.76
C PRO A 195 -8.79 -20.66 -9.50
N ALA A 196 -8.87 -20.71 -10.84
CA ALA A 196 -8.12 -21.67 -11.64
C ALA A 196 -6.60 -21.48 -11.57
N ALA A 197 -6.12 -20.33 -11.06
CA ALA A 197 -4.70 -20.12 -10.80
C ALA A 197 -4.18 -20.98 -9.62
N TYR A 198 -5.07 -21.48 -8.76
CA TYR A 198 -4.76 -22.33 -7.62
C TYR A 198 -5.52 -23.66 -7.74
N PRO A 199 -5.02 -24.61 -8.55
CA PRO A 199 -5.67 -25.89 -8.72
C PRO A 199 -5.75 -26.64 -7.39
N ALA A 200 -6.86 -27.36 -7.19
CA ALA A 200 -7.04 -28.22 -6.03
C ALA A 200 -5.86 -29.21 -5.92
N PRO A 201 -5.30 -29.41 -4.71
CA PRO A 201 -4.21 -30.35 -4.53
C PRO A 201 -4.69 -31.76 -4.86
N VAL A 202 -3.85 -32.51 -5.57
CA VAL A 202 -4.13 -33.92 -5.89
C VAL A 202 -3.93 -34.74 -4.63
N CYS A 203 -4.87 -35.62 -4.30
CA CYS A 203 -4.73 -36.53 -3.17
C CYS A 203 -3.93 -37.77 -3.58
N ASP A 204 -2.85 -38.07 -2.85
CA ASP A 204 -2.06 -39.29 -3.03
C ASP A 204 -2.66 -40.48 -2.26
N GLU A 205 -3.32 -40.22 -1.14
CA GLU A 205 -3.78 -41.26 -0.22
C GLU A 205 -5.09 -40.86 0.47
N PHE A 206 -6.16 -41.63 0.27
CA PHE A 206 -7.44 -41.46 0.97
C PHE A 206 -7.54 -42.41 2.17
N VAL A 207 -8.12 -41.93 3.27
CA VAL A 207 -8.45 -42.72 4.45
C VAL A 207 -9.93 -42.56 4.77
N LYS A 208 -10.54 -43.64 5.27
CA LYS A 208 -11.94 -43.68 5.67
C LYS A 208 -12.08 -43.35 7.15
N ALA A 209 -12.90 -42.35 7.46
CA ALA A 209 -13.29 -41.99 8.82
C ALA A 209 -14.27 -43.02 9.41
N GLU A 210 -14.48 -42.94 10.72
CA GLU A 210 -15.37 -43.85 11.46
C GLU A 210 -16.84 -43.77 11.01
N ASP A 211 -17.28 -42.59 10.56
CA ASP A 211 -18.62 -42.36 9.98
C ASP A 211 -18.75 -42.87 8.53
N GLY A 212 -17.67 -43.40 7.97
CA GLY A 212 -17.60 -43.95 6.62
C GLY A 212 -17.29 -42.93 5.52
N SER A 213 -17.09 -41.65 5.85
CA SER A 213 -16.60 -40.64 4.91
C SER A 213 -15.14 -40.86 4.55
N GLU A 214 -14.72 -40.51 3.33
CA GLU A 214 -13.31 -40.54 2.92
C GLU A 214 -12.72 -39.14 2.96
N TYR A 215 -11.51 -39.00 3.50
CA TYR A 215 -10.74 -37.76 3.50
C TYR A 215 -9.32 -38.01 3.01
N CYS A 216 -8.70 -36.96 2.46
CA CYS A 216 -7.33 -37.07 1.99
C CYS A 216 -6.36 -37.11 3.18
N ASN A 217 -5.62 -38.20 3.34
CA ASN A 217 -4.60 -38.39 4.35
C ASN A 217 -3.25 -37.77 3.93
N ARG A 218 -2.94 -37.81 2.63
CA ARG A 218 -1.73 -37.18 2.08
C ARG A 218 -2.00 -36.57 0.72
N TYR A 219 -1.65 -35.29 0.57
CA TYR A 219 -1.66 -34.60 -0.71
C TYR A 219 -0.32 -34.74 -1.43
N GLN A 220 -0.39 -34.76 -2.76
CA GLN A 220 0.78 -34.64 -3.60
C GLN A 220 1.48 -33.31 -3.33
N GLU A 221 2.81 -33.36 -3.17
CA GLU A 221 3.62 -32.16 -3.00
C GLU A 221 3.49 -31.24 -4.23
N GLN A 222 3.07 -30.00 -3.99
CA GLN A 222 3.00 -28.98 -5.04
C GLN A 222 4.41 -28.54 -5.42
N LYS A 223 4.72 -28.60 -6.72
CA LYS A 223 6.00 -28.15 -7.24
C LYS A 223 5.82 -26.81 -7.95
N PRO A 224 6.66 -25.79 -7.67
CA PRO A 224 6.63 -24.55 -8.41
C PRO A 224 6.99 -24.80 -9.88
N THR A 225 6.37 -24.02 -10.78
CA THR A 225 6.57 -24.10 -12.24
C THR A 225 7.04 -22.74 -12.80
N PRO A 226 8.17 -22.19 -12.32
CA PRO A 226 8.64 -20.85 -12.68
C PRO A 226 8.81 -20.64 -14.19
N GLU A 227 9.05 -21.69 -14.96
CA GLU A 227 9.14 -21.68 -16.41
C GLU A 227 7.83 -21.29 -17.12
N LEU A 228 6.68 -21.42 -16.45
CA LEU A 228 5.37 -21.01 -16.97
C LEU A 228 5.04 -19.54 -16.67
N GLN A 229 5.77 -18.92 -15.75
CA GLN A 229 5.51 -17.54 -15.35
C GLN A 229 5.86 -16.55 -16.46
N PRO A 230 5.13 -15.42 -16.58
CA PRO A 230 5.41 -14.41 -17.59
C PRO A 230 6.80 -13.81 -17.40
N THR A 231 7.46 -13.50 -18.52
CA THR A 231 8.69 -12.70 -18.51
C THR A 231 8.40 -11.28 -18.02
N LYS A 232 9.46 -10.57 -17.60
CA LYS A 232 9.36 -9.15 -17.22
C LYS A 232 8.72 -8.28 -18.32
N ALA A 233 9.05 -8.54 -19.59
CA ALA A 233 8.50 -7.79 -20.71
C ALA A 233 6.99 -8.05 -20.89
N GLU A 234 6.55 -9.30 -20.73
CA GLU A 234 5.13 -9.68 -20.80
C GLU A 234 4.34 -9.08 -19.63
N MET A 235 4.88 -9.13 -18.40
CA MET A 235 4.28 -8.49 -17.23
C MET A 235 4.07 -6.99 -17.45
N ILE A 236 5.10 -6.27 -17.90
CA ILE A 236 5.01 -4.83 -18.17
C ILE A 236 4.00 -4.54 -19.28
N SER A 237 4.02 -5.31 -20.37
CA SER A 237 3.09 -5.14 -21.49
C SER A 237 1.63 -5.33 -21.05
N GLN A 238 1.34 -6.39 -20.28
CA GLN A 238 0.01 -6.67 -19.77
C GLN A 238 -0.43 -5.63 -18.72
N ALA A 239 0.47 -5.21 -17.83
CA ALA A 239 0.23 -4.14 -16.86
C ALA A 239 -0.12 -2.82 -17.55
N LEU A 240 0.67 -2.36 -18.53
CA LEU A 240 0.37 -1.14 -19.29
C LEU A 240 -1.02 -1.18 -19.93
N LYS A 241 -1.38 -2.32 -20.53
CA LYS A 241 -2.70 -2.50 -21.15
C LYS A 241 -3.82 -2.38 -20.12
N ILE A 242 -3.74 -3.11 -19.01
CA ILE A 242 -4.81 -3.17 -18.00
C ILE A 242 -4.88 -1.85 -17.23
N PHE A 243 -3.76 -1.31 -16.78
CA PHE A 243 -3.70 -0.07 -15.99
C PHE A 243 -4.26 1.10 -16.79
N SER A 244 -3.83 1.27 -18.05
CA SER A 244 -4.34 2.32 -18.94
C SER A 244 -5.85 2.17 -19.20
N ALA A 245 -6.32 0.93 -19.42
CA ALA A 245 -7.74 0.66 -19.65
C ALA A 245 -8.63 0.86 -18.41
N THR A 246 -8.04 0.89 -17.21
CA THR A 246 -8.73 1.00 -15.91
C THR A 246 -8.39 2.29 -15.17
N GLY A 247 -7.79 3.27 -15.84
CA GLY A 247 -7.67 4.64 -15.36
C GLY A 247 -6.28 5.08 -14.89
N LEU A 248 -5.30 4.19 -14.81
CA LEU A 248 -3.93 4.55 -14.45
C LEU A 248 -3.04 4.68 -15.71
N LYS A 249 -2.59 5.90 -15.97
CA LYS A 249 -1.65 6.20 -17.05
C LYS A 249 -0.23 6.22 -16.52
N VAL A 250 0.55 5.19 -16.86
CA VAL A 250 1.96 5.04 -16.46
C VAL A 250 2.82 4.64 -17.65
N SER A 251 4.12 4.87 -17.55
CA SER A 251 5.11 4.36 -18.48
C SER A 251 5.67 3.01 -18.02
N ALA A 252 6.41 2.33 -18.90
CA ALA A 252 7.08 1.08 -18.55
C ALA A 252 8.09 1.24 -17.40
N ALA A 253 8.64 2.44 -17.21
CA ALA A 253 9.61 2.73 -16.15
C ALA A 253 8.97 2.85 -14.76
N ASP A 254 7.66 3.15 -14.72
CA ASP A 254 6.91 3.31 -13.47
C ASP A 254 6.35 1.98 -12.94
N ILE A 255 6.45 0.91 -13.74
CA ILE A 255 5.95 -0.41 -13.37
C ILE A 255 7.05 -1.21 -12.68
N SER A 256 6.80 -1.53 -11.41
CA SER A 256 7.64 -2.43 -10.63
C SER A 256 7.19 -3.87 -10.85
N THR A 257 8.16 -4.79 -10.99
CA THR A 257 7.91 -6.21 -11.20
C THR A 257 8.69 -7.05 -10.20
N SER A 258 8.11 -8.14 -9.71
CA SER A 258 8.78 -9.12 -8.85
C SER A 258 8.39 -10.53 -9.26
N SER A 259 9.35 -11.46 -9.23
CA SER A 259 9.15 -12.87 -9.58
C SER A 259 9.93 -13.77 -8.63
N ASN A 260 9.31 -14.86 -8.21
CA ASN A 260 9.95 -15.98 -7.51
C ASN A 260 9.41 -17.30 -8.04
N GLU A 261 9.79 -18.44 -7.45
CA GLU A 261 9.34 -19.75 -7.95
C GLU A 261 7.81 -19.97 -7.84
N TRP A 262 7.13 -19.24 -6.96
CA TRP A 262 5.71 -19.39 -6.65
C TRP A 262 4.80 -18.39 -7.36
N GLY A 263 5.35 -17.34 -7.95
CA GLY A 263 4.56 -16.41 -8.74
C GLY A 263 5.30 -15.13 -9.10
N SER A 264 4.60 -14.35 -9.90
CA SER A 264 5.08 -13.10 -10.46
C SER A 264 4.06 -11.99 -10.23
N SER A 265 4.51 -10.75 -10.14
CA SER A 265 3.66 -9.59 -9.89
C SER A 265 4.16 -8.37 -10.63
N ALA A 266 3.22 -7.50 -11.00
CA ALA A 266 3.48 -6.19 -11.54
C ALA A 266 2.57 -5.17 -10.84
N PHE A 267 3.12 -4.03 -10.44
CA PHE A 267 2.35 -2.97 -9.79
C PHE A 267 2.86 -1.59 -10.17
N ALA A 268 1.97 -0.61 -10.12
CA ALA A 268 2.29 0.79 -10.29
C ALA A 268 1.32 1.66 -9.49
N SER A 269 1.83 2.77 -8.96
CA SER A 269 1.07 3.70 -8.14
C SER A 269 0.64 4.92 -8.95
N LEU A 270 -0.49 5.53 -8.55
CA LEU A 270 -0.79 6.91 -8.93
C LEU A 270 0.28 7.81 -8.32
N GLN A 271 0.95 8.62 -9.15
CA GLN A 271 1.99 9.53 -8.69
C GLN A 271 1.44 10.92 -8.38
N ILE A 272 1.96 11.52 -7.30
CA ILE A 272 1.72 12.90 -6.90
C ILE A 272 3.09 13.56 -6.80
N ASP A 273 3.32 14.61 -7.59
CA ASP A 273 4.60 15.32 -7.68
C ASP A 273 5.80 14.38 -7.93
N GLY A 274 5.59 13.33 -8.74
CA GLY A 274 6.60 12.32 -9.08
C GLY A 274 6.89 11.31 -7.95
N GLN A 275 6.10 11.31 -6.87
CA GLN A 275 6.18 10.33 -5.80
C GLN A 275 5.01 9.36 -5.86
N ASP A 276 5.27 8.08 -5.61
CA ASP A 276 4.21 7.06 -5.52
C ASP A 276 3.29 7.36 -4.33
N SER A 277 1.98 7.37 -4.59
CA SER A 277 0.94 7.42 -3.55
C SER A 277 0.50 6.02 -3.11
N PRO A 278 -0.30 5.90 -2.02
CA PRO A 278 -0.89 4.62 -1.61
C PRO A 278 -1.95 4.04 -2.56
N ILE A 279 -2.27 4.73 -3.67
CA ILE A 279 -3.27 4.29 -4.65
C ILE A 279 -2.56 3.49 -5.74
N GLU A 280 -2.77 2.17 -5.77
CA GLU A 280 -1.99 1.23 -6.57
C GLU A 280 -2.87 0.34 -7.47
N TRP A 281 -2.37 0.06 -8.66
CA TRP A 281 -2.87 -1.01 -9.51
C TRP A 281 -1.89 -2.16 -9.45
N SER A 282 -2.42 -3.39 -9.37
CA SER A 282 -1.61 -4.58 -9.23
C SER A 282 -2.12 -5.72 -10.11
N LEU A 283 -1.19 -6.56 -10.57
CA LEU A 283 -1.42 -7.83 -11.23
C LEU A 283 -0.57 -8.89 -10.54
N TYR A 284 -1.14 -10.07 -10.33
CA TYR A 284 -0.42 -11.23 -9.80
C TYR A 284 -0.73 -12.48 -10.61
N TRP A 285 0.34 -13.19 -10.98
CA TRP A 285 0.31 -14.47 -11.66
C TRP A 285 0.82 -15.55 -10.71
N ALA A 286 0.07 -16.65 -10.60
CA ALA A 286 0.49 -17.80 -9.81
C ALA A 286 1.64 -18.55 -10.49
N ALA A 287 2.20 -19.54 -9.78
CA ALA A 287 3.32 -20.36 -10.25
C ALA A 287 3.09 -20.95 -11.65
N ASN A 288 1.85 -21.33 -11.97
CA ASN A 288 1.46 -21.93 -13.25
C ASN A 288 1.31 -20.90 -14.41
N GLY A 289 1.70 -19.64 -14.21
CA GLY A 289 1.60 -18.58 -15.22
C GLY A 289 0.19 -17.99 -15.41
N THR A 290 -0.81 -18.48 -14.69
CA THR A 290 -2.18 -17.97 -14.77
C THR A 290 -2.30 -16.65 -14.01
N LEU A 291 -2.91 -15.63 -14.63
CA LEU A 291 -3.28 -14.40 -13.92
C LEU A 291 -4.32 -14.77 -12.85
N ALA A 292 -3.89 -14.68 -11.60
CA ALA A 292 -4.63 -15.10 -10.42
C ALA A 292 -5.47 -13.95 -9.87
N SER A 293 -4.91 -12.75 -9.83
CA SER A 293 -5.62 -11.57 -9.35
C SER A 293 -5.14 -10.29 -10.04
N ALA A 294 -6.04 -9.30 -10.03
CA ALA A 294 -5.75 -7.94 -10.46
C ALA A 294 -6.58 -6.97 -9.62
N SER A 295 -6.08 -5.77 -9.37
CA SER A 295 -6.81 -4.75 -8.64
C SER A 295 -6.46 -3.35 -9.12
N GLY A 296 -7.34 -2.40 -8.78
CA GLY A 296 -7.09 -0.98 -8.99
C GLY A 296 -8.22 -0.13 -8.42
N HIS A 297 -8.21 1.14 -8.80
CA HIS A 297 -9.08 2.17 -8.24
C HIS A 297 -9.81 2.94 -9.34
N SER A 298 -10.79 3.74 -8.94
CA SER A 298 -11.53 4.63 -9.84
C SER A 298 -11.69 6.02 -9.24
N VAL A 299 -10.58 6.76 -9.23
CA VAL A 299 -10.48 8.08 -8.59
C VAL A 299 -9.82 9.12 -9.49
N SER A 300 -10.15 10.38 -9.23
CA SER A 300 -9.44 11.55 -9.71
C SER A 300 -8.99 12.40 -8.51
N LEU A 301 -7.85 13.08 -8.66
CA LEU A 301 -7.34 14.00 -7.67
C LEU A 301 -8.08 15.33 -7.78
N VAL A 302 -8.79 15.71 -6.72
CA VAL A 302 -9.38 17.04 -6.57
C VAL A 302 -8.47 17.85 -5.65
N ASP A 303 -7.73 18.80 -6.23
CA ASP A 303 -6.86 19.71 -5.50
C ASP A 303 -7.67 20.59 -4.52
N LYS A 304 -7.23 20.64 -3.26
CA LYS A 304 -7.81 21.45 -2.19
C LYS A 304 -6.87 22.56 -1.74
N GLY A 305 -5.72 22.69 -2.39
CA GLY A 305 -4.70 23.70 -2.14
C GLY A 305 -3.54 23.21 -1.29
N ASP A 306 -2.58 24.10 -1.12
CA ASP A 306 -1.42 23.89 -0.27
C ASP A 306 -1.68 24.29 1.18
N PHE A 307 -1.29 23.43 2.10
CA PHE A 307 -1.40 23.66 3.53
C PHE A 307 -0.02 23.65 4.17
N LYS A 308 0.13 24.39 5.27
CA LYS A 308 1.38 24.36 6.04
C LYS A 308 1.57 22.99 6.68
N THR A 309 2.82 22.57 6.76
CA THR A 309 3.23 21.34 7.43
C THR A 309 4.16 21.63 8.59
N ILE A 310 4.02 20.86 9.65
CA ILE A 310 4.98 20.82 10.75
C ILE A 310 6.32 20.23 10.27
N SER A 311 7.38 20.45 11.04
CA SER A 311 8.69 19.89 10.72
C SER A 311 8.73 18.37 10.96
N ALA A 312 9.70 17.69 10.35
CA ALA A 312 9.93 16.27 10.63
C ALA A 312 10.27 16.01 12.11
N LYS A 313 10.93 16.99 12.75
CA LYS A 313 11.25 16.96 14.18
C LYS A 313 9.98 17.01 15.04
N ASP A 314 9.05 17.90 14.72
CA ASP A 314 7.77 18.03 15.45
C ASP A 314 6.86 16.83 15.21
N ALA A 315 6.92 16.23 14.01
CA ALA A 315 6.14 15.05 13.66
C ALA A 315 6.43 13.83 14.55
N VAL A 316 7.61 13.76 15.18
CA VAL A 316 7.94 12.70 16.14
C VAL A 316 6.97 12.66 17.32
N ALA A 317 6.48 13.83 17.76
CA ALA A 317 5.52 13.91 18.85
C ALA A 317 4.14 13.32 18.49
N ARG A 318 3.85 13.11 17.19
CA ARG A 318 2.59 12.52 16.71
C ARG A 318 2.59 10.99 16.65
N ILE A 319 3.75 10.33 16.78
CA ILE A 319 3.85 8.87 16.63
C ILE A 319 2.99 8.12 17.65
N SER A 320 2.95 8.61 18.90
CA SER A 320 2.20 7.99 19.99
C SER A 320 0.68 8.20 19.90
N ASP A 321 0.19 8.92 18.89
CA ASP A 321 -1.22 9.16 18.69
C ASP A 321 -1.63 8.61 17.31
N TRP A 322 -2.23 7.43 17.35
CA TRP A 322 -2.66 6.68 16.17
C TRP A 322 -3.53 7.50 15.22
N ARG A 323 -4.23 8.54 15.71
CA ARG A 323 -5.10 9.40 14.88
C ARG A 323 -4.31 10.19 13.83
N TYR A 324 -3.00 10.39 14.03
CA TYR A 324 -2.12 11.02 13.04
C TYR A 324 -1.57 10.06 11.99
N SER A 325 -1.83 8.76 12.13
CA SER A 325 -1.28 7.74 11.25
C SER A 325 -1.87 7.80 9.85
N GLY A 326 -1.29 7.11 8.88
CA GLY A 326 -1.92 6.96 7.55
C GLY A 326 -1.18 5.95 6.70
N SER A 327 -1.73 5.63 5.53
CA SER A 327 -1.10 4.69 4.61
C SER A 327 -0.06 5.40 3.73
N ILE A 328 1.02 4.68 3.43
CA ILE A 328 2.08 5.09 2.48
C ILE A 328 2.06 4.19 1.24
N SER A 329 2.78 4.57 0.20
CA SER A 329 2.93 3.74 -0.99
C SER A 329 3.67 2.43 -0.70
N GLN A 330 3.32 1.40 -1.47
CA GLN A 330 3.92 0.08 -1.35
C GLN A 330 5.40 0.09 -1.72
N SER A 331 5.82 0.93 -2.66
CA SER A 331 7.23 1.09 -3.02
C SER A 331 8.05 1.67 -1.86
N LEU A 332 7.49 2.64 -1.13
CA LEU A 332 8.11 3.19 0.06
C LEU A 332 8.16 2.17 1.19
N TRP A 333 7.04 1.46 1.43
CA TRP A 333 6.97 0.37 2.40
C TRP A 333 8.03 -0.70 2.10
N ALA A 334 8.09 -1.22 0.87
CA ALA A 334 9.04 -2.27 0.48
C ALA A 334 10.51 -1.83 0.58
N LYS A 335 10.78 -0.53 0.38
CA LYS A 335 12.12 0.04 0.48
C LYS A 335 12.63 0.15 1.91
N TYR A 336 11.74 0.44 2.86
CA TYR A 336 12.11 0.76 4.25
C TYR A 336 11.65 -0.27 5.27
N GLN A 337 10.85 -1.26 4.85
CA GLN A 337 10.57 -2.42 5.69
C GLN A 337 11.88 -3.14 6.02
N THR A 338 12.20 -3.20 7.30
CA THR A 338 13.35 -3.95 7.81
C THR A 338 13.13 -5.45 7.59
N ASN A 339 14.22 -6.20 7.41
CA ASN A 339 14.19 -7.66 7.29
C ASN A 339 13.23 -8.27 8.33
N LEU A 340 12.38 -9.20 7.91
CA LEU A 340 11.37 -9.94 8.70
C LEU A 340 11.89 -10.64 9.97
N GLN A 341 13.21 -10.60 10.23
CA GLN A 341 13.86 -11.08 11.44
C GLN A 341 13.85 -10.03 12.56
N THR A 342 13.56 -8.77 12.26
CA THR A 342 13.29 -7.71 13.24
C THR A 342 11.83 -7.33 13.05
N PRO A 343 10.94 -7.59 14.04
CA PRO A 343 9.53 -7.26 13.91
C PRO A 343 9.39 -5.80 13.46
N ALA A 344 8.55 -5.53 12.45
CA ALA A 344 8.05 -4.19 12.23
C ALA A 344 7.39 -3.78 13.55
N ILE A 345 7.93 -2.77 14.21
CA ILE A 345 7.51 -2.51 15.57
C ILE A 345 6.27 -1.62 15.52
N ALA A 346 5.13 -2.27 15.35
CA ALA A 346 3.84 -1.72 15.73
C ALA A 346 3.82 -1.69 17.26
N TYR A 347 4.31 -0.59 17.83
CA TYR A 347 4.61 -0.46 19.26
C TYR A 347 3.38 -0.42 20.19
N ASP A 348 2.17 -0.70 19.70
CA ASP A 348 0.91 -0.60 20.46
C ASP A 348 -0.03 -1.82 20.36
N SER A 349 0.42 -2.94 19.77
CA SER A 349 -0.40 -4.16 19.78
C SER A 349 -0.21 -4.92 21.11
N PRO A 350 -1.27 -5.14 21.91
CA PRO A 350 -1.16 -5.95 23.12
C PRO A 350 -0.79 -7.39 22.74
N MET A 351 0.32 -7.89 23.27
CA MET A 351 0.70 -9.30 23.09
C MET A 351 -0.17 -10.18 23.99
N VAL A 352 -0.95 -11.09 23.39
CA VAL A 352 -1.70 -12.11 24.11
C VAL A 352 -0.80 -13.33 24.34
N ARG A 353 -0.52 -13.67 25.59
CA ARG A 353 0.05 -14.98 25.95
C ARG A 353 -0.69 -15.54 27.15
N GLU A 354 -1.28 -16.72 27.01
CA GLU A 354 -1.89 -17.46 28.12
C GLU A 354 -0.81 -17.94 29.12
N GLY A 355 -1.06 -17.70 30.41
CA GLY A 355 -0.27 -18.25 31.51
C GLY A 355 -0.57 -17.57 32.86
N GLU A 356 -0.86 -18.39 33.87
CA GLU A 356 -1.33 -18.06 35.24
C GLU A 356 -0.35 -17.26 36.14
N PRO A 357 -0.83 -16.72 37.30
CA PRO A 357 -0.30 -15.51 37.94
C PRO A 357 0.74 -15.76 39.05
N THR A 358 1.63 -14.80 39.27
CA THR A 358 1.92 -14.09 40.56
C THR A 358 3.32 -13.47 40.54
N GLU A 359 3.40 -12.16 40.31
CA GLU A 359 4.48 -11.26 40.76
C GLU A 359 3.92 -9.82 40.72
N PRO A 360 4.48 -8.84 41.48
CA PRO A 360 3.99 -7.46 41.42
C PRO A 360 4.02 -6.99 39.97
N GLU A 361 2.96 -6.26 39.56
CA GLU A 361 2.84 -5.78 38.18
C GLU A 361 4.18 -5.17 37.74
N PRO A 362 4.86 -5.76 36.74
CA PRO A 362 6.13 -5.22 36.29
C PRO A 362 5.83 -3.81 35.76
N THR A 363 6.34 -2.78 36.43
CA THR A 363 6.33 -1.42 35.89
C THR A 363 6.92 -1.49 34.48
N PRO A 364 6.19 -1.01 33.44
CA PRO A 364 6.64 -1.14 32.07
C PRO A 364 8.06 -0.59 31.93
N THR A 365 8.94 -1.36 31.30
CA THR A 365 10.28 -0.90 30.99
C THR A 365 10.17 0.20 29.95
N VAL A 366 10.61 1.41 30.30
CA VAL A 366 10.58 2.55 29.39
C VAL A 366 11.70 2.39 28.37
N VAL A 367 11.33 2.30 27.09
CA VAL A 367 12.25 2.21 25.95
C VAL A 367 12.18 3.53 25.21
N THR A 368 13.31 4.24 25.15
CA THR A 368 13.42 5.43 24.30
C THR A 368 13.83 5.03 22.89
N VAL A 369 12.99 5.38 21.92
CA VAL A 369 13.25 5.18 20.50
C VAL A 369 13.67 6.52 19.91
N THR A 370 14.92 6.61 19.48
CA THR A 370 15.42 7.80 18.77
C THR A 370 15.02 7.72 17.30
N VAL A 371 14.30 8.73 16.82
CA VAL A 371 13.96 8.88 15.40
C VAL A 371 15.06 9.67 14.73
N ASN A 372 15.85 9.04 13.88
CA ASN A 372 17.05 9.63 13.29
C ASN A 372 16.83 10.09 11.84
N LYS A 373 15.78 9.58 11.18
CA LYS A 373 15.54 9.84 9.76
C LYS A 373 14.05 10.00 9.46
N SER A 374 13.76 10.84 8.48
CA SER A 374 12.43 11.03 7.93
C SER A 374 12.47 10.98 6.41
N VAL A 375 11.36 10.54 5.81
CA VAL A 375 11.13 10.61 4.37
C VAL A 375 9.76 11.26 4.15
N ALA A 376 9.75 12.44 3.53
CA ALA A 376 8.51 13.09 3.13
C ALA A 376 7.81 12.24 2.05
N THR A 377 6.51 12.06 2.18
CA THR A 377 5.73 11.20 1.28
C THR A 377 4.25 11.58 1.25
N PRO A 378 3.56 11.41 0.11
CA PRO A 378 2.09 11.46 0.08
C PRO A 378 1.51 10.31 0.90
N MET A 379 0.59 10.64 1.81
CA MET A 379 -0.09 9.69 2.67
C MET A 379 -1.59 9.69 2.42
N MET A 380 -2.22 8.52 2.54
CA MET A 380 -3.67 8.38 2.46
C MET A 380 -4.29 8.35 3.84
N ILE A 381 -5.34 9.14 4.03
CA ILE A 381 -6.20 9.16 5.23
C ILE A 381 -7.67 9.11 4.82
N TRP A 382 -8.54 8.74 5.76
CA TRP A 382 -9.97 8.55 5.53
C TRP A 382 -10.80 9.49 6.41
N ASP A 383 -11.74 10.20 5.81
CA ASP A 383 -12.68 11.03 6.58
C ASP A 383 -13.87 10.22 7.12
N LEU A 384 -14.68 10.82 8.00
CA LEU A 384 -15.84 10.15 8.61
C LEU A 384 -16.91 9.73 7.60
N SER A 385 -16.92 10.36 6.42
CA SER A 385 -17.87 10.08 5.35
C SER A 385 -17.37 8.97 4.42
N GLY A 386 -16.20 8.39 4.71
CA GLY A 386 -15.57 7.35 3.92
C GLY A 386 -14.86 7.86 2.67
N ASN A 387 -14.64 9.18 2.52
CA ASN A 387 -13.83 9.68 1.42
C ASN A 387 -12.35 9.50 1.73
N ALA A 388 -11.57 9.15 0.71
CA ALA A 388 -10.13 9.06 0.81
C ALA A 388 -9.48 10.41 0.44
N TRP A 389 -8.40 10.74 1.14
CA TRP A 389 -7.64 11.96 0.97
C TRP A 389 -6.17 11.64 0.87
N ILE A 390 -5.44 12.37 0.02
CA ILE A 390 -3.98 12.39 0.02
C ILE A 390 -3.48 13.66 0.67
N VAL A 391 -2.62 13.50 1.68
CA VAL A 391 -2.05 14.57 2.49
C VAL A 391 -0.53 14.41 2.57
N PRO A 392 0.23 15.50 2.79
CA PRO A 392 1.65 15.40 3.06
C PRO A 392 1.88 14.70 4.41
N GLY A 393 2.94 13.90 4.48
CA GLY A 393 3.36 13.26 5.72
C GLY A 393 4.80 12.78 5.69
N TYR A 394 5.18 12.10 6.77
CA TYR A 394 6.51 11.56 6.96
C TYR A 394 6.45 10.08 7.30
N LEU A 395 7.24 9.30 6.57
CA LEU A 395 7.75 8.02 7.06
C LEU A 395 8.91 8.31 8.01
N LEU A 396 8.70 8.07 9.30
CA LEU A 396 9.71 8.25 10.34
C LEU A 396 10.47 6.95 10.57
N ILE A 397 11.77 7.04 10.80
CA ILE A 397 12.67 5.88 10.89
C ILE A 397 13.57 6.06 12.11
N GLY A 398 13.61 5.03 12.96
CA GLY A 398 14.52 4.93 14.09
C GLY A 398 15.54 3.81 13.90
N ASP A 399 16.34 3.56 14.93
CA ASP A 399 17.45 2.60 14.88
C ASP A 399 17.00 1.15 14.65
N GLN A 400 15.75 0.81 14.99
CA GLN A 400 15.18 -0.53 14.84
C GLN A 400 14.35 -0.72 13.56
N GLY A 401 14.24 0.32 12.72
CA GLY A 401 13.47 0.29 11.48
C GLY A 401 12.53 1.48 11.32
N TRP A 402 11.67 1.40 10.30
CA TRP A 402 10.63 2.40 10.11
C TRP A 402 9.58 2.31 11.23
N LEU A 403 9.03 3.48 11.55
CA LEU A 403 7.99 3.71 12.55
C LEU A 403 6.71 4.10 11.84
N THR A 404 5.62 4.19 12.60
CA THR A 404 4.31 4.62 12.13
C THR A 404 4.40 5.89 11.27
N PRO A 405 3.98 5.86 9.99
CA PRO A 405 3.91 7.05 9.16
C PRO A 405 2.88 8.01 9.74
N VAL A 406 3.19 9.31 9.74
CA VAL A 406 2.31 10.35 10.28
C VAL A 406 2.09 11.48 9.27
N PHE A 407 0.86 11.95 9.14
CA PHE A 407 0.61 13.14 8.31
C PHE A 407 1.17 14.40 8.98
N SER A 408 1.64 15.35 8.17
CA SER A 408 2.41 16.51 8.62
C SER A 408 1.64 17.82 8.60
N LEU A 409 0.34 17.81 8.26
CA LEU A 409 -0.51 19.01 8.26
C LEU A 409 -0.56 19.69 9.65
N GLU A 410 -0.54 21.03 9.70
CA GLU A 410 -0.75 21.77 10.95
C GLU A 410 -2.12 21.46 11.59
N ASP A 411 -2.19 21.65 12.91
CA ASP A 411 -3.41 21.42 13.68
C ASP A 411 -4.55 22.31 13.16
N GLY A 412 -5.78 21.78 13.20
CA GLY A 412 -6.97 22.48 12.70
C GLY A 412 -7.25 22.28 11.21
N VAL A 413 -6.31 21.76 10.41
CA VAL A 413 -6.61 21.31 9.03
C VAL A 413 -7.39 19.99 9.06
N VAL A 414 -6.97 19.07 9.93
CA VAL A 414 -7.61 17.78 10.15
C VAL A 414 -8.22 17.79 11.56
N THR A 415 -9.53 17.54 11.64
CA THR A 415 -10.24 17.33 12.90
C THR A 415 -10.12 15.87 13.29
N LEU A 416 -9.45 15.60 14.41
CA LEU A 416 -9.27 14.25 14.92
C LEU A 416 -10.55 13.78 15.66
N PRO A 417 -10.85 12.47 15.66
CA PRO A 417 -11.90 11.94 16.52
C PRO A 417 -11.50 12.09 18.00
N ASP A 418 -12.51 12.06 18.87
CA ASP A 418 -12.27 11.99 20.31
C ASP A 418 -11.39 10.78 20.64
N PRO A 419 -10.45 10.90 21.58
CA PRO A 419 -9.65 9.77 22.02
C PRO A 419 -10.60 8.66 22.49
N VAL A 420 -10.38 7.43 22.01
CA VAL A 420 -11.09 6.28 22.57
C VAL A 420 -10.55 6.09 23.99
N GLU A 421 -11.31 6.51 24.99
CA GLU A 421 -11.00 6.19 26.38
C GLU A 421 -11.23 4.70 26.59
N ILE A 422 -10.15 3.91 26.57
CA ILE A 422 -10.18 2.55 27.11
C ILE A 422 -10.24 2.69 28.63
N MET A 423 -11.45 2.86 29.17
CA MET A 423 -11.63 2.80 30.61
C MET A 423 -11.20 1.39 31.07
N PRO A 424 -10.26 1.28 32.03
CA PRO A 424 -9.96 -0.01 32.62
C PRO A 424 -11.26 -0.55 33.22
N MET A 425 -11.63 -1.77 32.86
CA MET A 425 -12.78 -2.45 33.47
C MET A 425 -12.52 -2.50 34.99
N VAL A 426 -13.26 -1.67 35.73
CA VAL A 426 -13.27 -1.74 37.18
C VAL A 426 -13.85 -3.10 37.56
N LYS A 427 -13.07 -3.88 38.30
CA LYS A 427 -13.45 -5.21 38.81
C LYS A 427 -14.73 -5.19 39.61
#